data_AF-A0A925QE53-F1
#
_entry.id   AF-A0A925QE53-F1
#
_cell.length_a   1.000
_cell.length_b   1.000
_cell.length_c   1.000
_cell.angle_alpha   90.00
_cell.angle_beta   90.00
_cell.angle_gamma   90.00
#
_symmetry.space_group_name_H-M   'P 1'
#
loop_
_entity.id
_entity.type
_entity.pdbx_description
1 polymer ?
#
loop_
_entity_poly.entity_id
_entity_poly.type
_entity_poly.pdbx_seq_one_letter_code
_entity_poly.pdbx_strand_id
1 'polypeptide(L)'
;MKKIISVLASYAGAAVLAASFASVGELNAQTATPSPAPAAAAAPAAPPGCSTEAKLAWYTEFRAIFKTEQDKAYVLAQKYLACPTAAGEESIASYLRDKFVAPMDKARRGDKVKALVYEQKDYPKAFELGKQVLADEPENLRVLIDLAYAGYPASTKADTFNADALTYAKKAIQLLESGRAPEIWDPYTGKDEALAYLNNTIGVLTLPKAPAEALRYFLKAGQLEGKLKKDAITYGNIGDAYTDGPFKRLSDEYNRLYKDKDETPESKLALENLNQVIDRIIDAYARAVALSGTDAASLARKKVWMDTLTGLYKFRNKDSDAGLPALIAAVMSKPLPPEPTPITTLPTTAPATTTTPVSGAATGSGNGAAATVKPATSTPTTPAVTTAPKPTTTTPTTAVKPKPPKNNHPKPRTRRN
;
A
#
# COMPACT_ATOMS: atom_id res chain seq x y z
N MET A 1 -5.04 -38.29 -11.73
CA MET A 1 -5.12 -37.50 -10.48
C MET A 1 -3.87 -37.59 -9.58
N LYS A 2 -3.21 -38.75 -9.40
CA LYS A 2 -1.98 -38.86 -8.56
C LYS A 2 -0.84 -37.89 -8.93
N LYS A 3 -0.64 -37.56 -10.21
CA LYS A 3 0.35 -36.55 -10.66
C LYS A 3 0.02 -35.11 -10.22
N ILE A 4 -1.26 -34.76 -10.14
CA ILE A 4 -1.74 -33.41 -9.79
C ILE A 4 -1.41 -33.09 -8.33
N ILE A 5 -1.66 -34.05 -7.44
CA ILE A 5 -1.38 -33.93 -6.01
C ILE A 5 0.12 -33.89 -5.73
N SER A 6 0.93 -34.66 -6.49
CA SER A 6 2.40 -34.69 -6.33
C SER A 6 3.07 -33.38 -6.71
N VAL A 7 2.61 -32.71 -7.77
CA VAL A 7 3.15 -31.41 -8.20
C VAL A 7 2.76 -30.32 -7.20
N LEU A 8 1.53 -30.31 -6.72
CA LEU A 8 1.05 -29.24 -5.80
C LEU A 8 1.58 -29.41 -4.36
N ALA A 9 1.76 -30.65 -3.89
CA ALA A 9 2.36 -30.92 -2.58
C ALA A 9 3.87 -30.58 -2.51
N SER A 10 4.56 -30.56 -3.66
CA SER A 10 5.98 -30.14 -3.71
C SER A 10 6.16 -28.62 -3.70
N TYR A 11 5.14 -27.83 -4.08
CA TYR A 11 5.18 -26.36 -3.99
C TYR A 11 4.71 -25.82 -2.61
N ALA A 12 3.79 -26.50 -1.93
CA ALA A 12 3.32 -26.10 -0.59
C ALA A 12 4.39 -26.21 0.51
N GLY A 13 5.52 -26.87 0.24
CA GLY A 13 6.64 -27.05 1.18
C GLY A 13 7.77 -26.02 1.06
N ALA A 14 7.73 -25.09 0.10
CA ALA A 14 8.91 -24.28 -0.26
C ALA A 14 8.88 -22.80 0.19
N ALA A 15 7.85 -22.35 0.91
CA ALA A 15 7.67 -20.92 1.20
C ALA A 15 7.93 -20.53 2.67
N VAL A 16 9.18 -20.67 3.15
CA VAL A 16 9.73 -19.78 4.20
C VAL A 16 11.23 -19.61 3.95
N LEU A 17 11.60 -18.70 3.04
CA LEU A 17 12.95 -18.14 2.98
C LEU A 17 12.87 -16.72 3.55
N ALA A 18 12.84 -16.63 4.87
CA ALA A 18 13.15 -15.40 5.58
C ALA A 18 14.64 -15.10 5.35
N ALA A 19 14.94 -14.25 4.36
CA ALA A 19 16.29 -13.76 4.14
C ALA A 19 16.66 -12.76 5.25
N SER A 20 17.18 -13.28 6.37
CA SER A 20 17.75 -12.48 7.45
C SER A 20 19.17 -12.03 7.07
N PHE A 21 19.36 -10.76 6.73
CA PHE A 21 20.69 -10.16 6.62
C PHE A 21 21.04 -9.47 7.96
N ALA A 22 21.96 -10.08 8.71
CA ALA A 22 22.56 -9.50 9.90
C ALA A 22 23.81 -8.69 9.52
N SER A 23 23.86 -7.42 9.94
CA SER A 23 25.05 -6.57 9.91
C SER A 23 25.85 -6.81 11.18
N VAL A 24 27.13 -7.17 11.02
CA VAL A 24 28.13 -7.29 12.08
C VAL A 24 28.55 -5.88 12.51
N GLY A 25 28.34 -5.54 13.78
CA GLY A 25 28.86 -4.32 14.41
C GLY A 25 30.06 -4.67 15.28
N GLU A 26 31.22 -4.09 14.96
CA GLU A 26 32.42 -4.14 15.78
C GLU A 26 32.26 -3.26 17.04
N LEU A 27 32.36 -3.88 18.22
CA LEU A 27 32.59 -3.19 19.49
C LEU A 27 34.06 -2.82 19.60
N ASN A 28 34.35 -1.52 19.66
CA ASN A 28 35.68 -1.03 20.03
C ASN A 28 35.71 -0.74 21.53
N ALA A 29 36.53 -1.50 22.26
CA ALA A 29 36.72 -1.37 23.71
C ALA A 29 37.71 -0.25 24.01
N GLN A 30 37.28 0.73 24.81
CA GLN A 30 38.11 1.85 25.26
C GLN A 30 38.67 1.53 26.66
N THR A 31 40.00 1.52 26.77
CA THR A 31 40.73 1.26 28.01
C THR A 31 40.67 2.47 28.95
N ALA A 32 40.35 2.21 30.22
CA ALA A 32 40.29 3.19 31.28
C ALA A 32 41.66 3.39 31.94
N THR A 33 42.06 4.65 32.14
CA THR A 33 43.16 5.05 33.02
C THR A 33 42.63 5.66 34.33
N PRO A 34 43.40 5.59 35.43
CA PRO A 34 42.91 5.90 36.77
C PRO A 34 42.81 7.42 37.04
N SER A 35 41.77 7.77 37.80
CA SER A 35 41.39 9.13 38.19
C SER A 35 42.08 9.58 39.49
N PRO A 36 42.63 10.81 39.58
CA PRO A 36 43.11 11.39 40.83
C PRO A 36 42.02 12.10 41.65
N ALA A 37 42.23 12.14 42.97
CA ALA A 37 41.35 12.61 44.04
C ALA A 37 40.98 14.13 43.96
N PRO A 38 39.86 14.56 44.59
CA PRO A 38 39.18 15.81 44.25
C PRO A 38 39.75 17.05 44.96
N ALA A 39 40.07 18.07 44.17
CA ALA A 39 40.24 19.45 44.64
C ALA A 39 38.85 20.11 44.82
N ALA A 40 38.76 21.02 45.79
CA ALA A 40 37.55 21.77 46.15
C ALA A 40 36.84 22.36 44.92
N ALA A 41 35.57 21.99 44.74
CA ALA A 41 34.78 22.34 43.57
C ALA A 41 34.47 23.84 43.52
N ALA A 42 35.15 24.57 42.63
CA ALA A 42 34.58 25.77 42.04
C ALA A 42 33.25 25.38 41.36
N ALA A 43 32.24 26.24 41.48
CA ALA A 43 30.97 26.05 40.78
C ALA A 43 31.25 25.73 39.29
N PRO A 44 30.59 24.71 38.71
CA PRO A 44 30.85 24.30 37.34
C PRO A 44 30.69 25.51 36.42
N ALA A 45 31.75 25.82 35.67
CA ALA A 45 31.68 26.84 34.63
C ALA A 45 30.51 26.48 33.70
N ALA A 46 29.64 27.46 33.45
CA ALA A 46 28.51 27.27 32.56
C ALA A 46 29.01 26.74 31.19
N PRO A 47 28.27 25.84 30.53
CA PRO A 47 28.66 25.33 29.21
C PRO A 47 28.93 26.50 28.25
N PRO A 48 29.90 26.35 27.32
CA PRO A 48 30.31 27.43 26.44
C PRO A 48 29.09 28.01 25.70
N GLY A 49 28.85 29.31 25.87
CA GLY A 49 27.72 30.03 25.28
C GLY A 49 26.60 30.44 26.25
N CYS A 50 26.64 30.05 27.52
CA CYS A 50 25.62 30.37 28.53
C CYS A 50 25.92 31.62 29.37
N SER A 51 26.56 32.65 28.80
CA SER A 51 26.76 33.92 29.53
C SER A 51 25.43 34.64 29.76
N THR A 52 25.39 35.51 30.77
CA THR A 52 24.21 36.34 31.05
C THR A 52 23.82 37.18 29.84
N GLU A 53 24.80 37.73 29.13
CA GLU A 53 24.62 38.53 27.92
C GLU A 53 24.02 37.70 26.80
N ALA A 54 24.49 36.46 26.61
CA ALA A 54 23.97 35.56 25.59
C ALA A 54 22.50 35.16 25.87
N LYS A 55 22.18 34.80 27.11
CA LYS A 55 20.79 34.48 27.52
C LYS A 55 19.86 35.67 27.33
N LEU A 56 20.29 36.86 27.74
CA LEU A 56 19.53 38.09 27.55
C LEU A 56 19.31 38.41 26.06
N ALA A 57 20.33 38.25 25.22
CA ALA A 57 20.23 38.44 23.78
C ALA A 57 19.22 37.48 23.15
N TRP A 58 19.30 36.17 23.47
CA TRP A 58 18.34 35.18 22.95
C TRP A 58 16.91 35.46 23.39
N TYR A 59 16.70 35.82 24.66
CA TYR A 59 15.35 36.12 25.15
C TYR A 59 14.80 37.41 24.54
N THR A 60 15.65 38.43 24.35
CA THR A 60 15.27 39.69 23.69
C THR A 60 14.85 39.44 22.25
N GLU A 61 15.64 38.67 21.50
CA GLU A 61 15.31 38.30 20.12
C GLU A 61 14.07 37.40 20.06
N PHE A 62 13.95 36.42 20.97
CA PHE A 62 12.74 35.61 21.11
C PHE A 62 11.49 36.50 21.26
N ARG A 63 11.51 37.48 22.17
CA ARG A 63 10.35 38.37 22.37
C ARG A 63 10.03 39.21 21.15
N ALA A 64 11.04 39.56 20.34
CA ALA A 64 10.84 40.30 19.10
C ALA A 64 10.15 39.45 18.02
N ILE A 65 10.43 38.14 17.96
CA ILE A 65 10.06 37.31 16.81
C ILE A 65 9.04 36.19 17.12
N PHE A 66 8.71 35.88 18.38
CA PHE A 66 7.90 34.69 18.72
C PHE A 66 6.48 34.67 18.15
N LYS A 67 5.98 35.81 17.64
CA LYS A 67 4.68 35.90 16.97
C LYS A 67 4.76 35.78 15.45
N THR A 68 5.94 36.00 14.86
CA THR A 68 6.14 36.12 13.40
C THR A 68 7.05 35.04 12.83
N GLU A 69 8.04 34.58 13.61
CA GLU A 69 9.04 33.58 13.21
C GLU A 69 9.13 32.48 14.28
N GLN A 70 8.05 31.70 14.43
CA GLN A 70 7.92 30.71 15.53
C GLN A 70 9.04 29.68 15.56
N ASP A 71 9.57 29.25 14.40
CA ASP A 71 10.66 28.28 14.33
C ASP A 71 11.96 28.84 14.90
N LYS A 72 12.30 30.09 14.56
CA LYS A 72 13.49 30.77 15.07
C LYS A 72 13.34 31.09 16.56
N ALA A 73 12.14 31.52 16.98
CA ALA A 73 11.82 31.70 18.39
C ALA A 73 11.95 30.40 19.19
N TYR A 74 11.52 29.27 18.64
CA TYR A 74 11.67 27.95 19.25
C TYR A 74 13.13 27.59 19.48
N VAL A 75 13.99 27.79 18.48
CA VAL A 75 15.43 27.56 18.64
C VAL A 75 16.04 28.47 19.71
N LEU A 76 15.66 29.74 19.77
CA LEU A 76 16.14 30.68 20.79
C LEU A 76 15.67 30.28 22.20
N ALA A 77 14.40 29.88 22.34
CA ALA A 77 13.86 29.41 23.60
C ALA A 77 14.58 28.13 24.07
N GLN A 78 14.86 27.18 23.17
CA GLN A 78 15.64 25.99 23.50
C GLN A 78 17.08 26.34 23.92
N LYS A 79 17.75 27.25 23.21
CA LYS A 79 19.09 27.72 23.60
C LYS A 79 19.09 28.34 25.00
N TYR A 80 18.09 29.18 25.31
CA TYR A 80 17.93 29.75 26.65
C TYR A 80 17.75 28.68 27.73
N LEU A 81 16.89 27.68 27.47
CA LEU A 81 16.57 26.60 28.42
C LEU A 81 17.70 25.57 28.59
N ALA A 82 18.62 25.46 27.64
CA ALA A 82 19.80 24.61 27.76
C ALA A 82 20.82 25.13 28.78
N CYS A 83 20.73 26.42 29.14
CA CYS A 83 21.58 27.02 30.15
C CYS A 83 21.02 26.86 31.55
N PRO A 84 21.87 26.75 32.59
CA PRO A 84 21.43 26.79 33.99
C PRO A 84 20.57 28.03 34.26
N THR A 85 19.49 27.85 35.03
CA THR A 85 18.61 28.96 35.43
C THR A 85 19.29 29.70 36.59
N ALA A 86 19.60 30.99 36.42
CA ALA A 86 20.13 31.81 37.49
C ALA A 86 19.00 32.35 38.37
N ALA A 87 19.33 32.77 39.60
CA ALA A 87 18.35 33.37 40.51
C ALA A 87 17.68 34.60 39.87
N GLY A 88 16.34 34.62 39.86
CA GLY A 88 15.53 35.67 39.25
C GLY A 88 15.10 35.40 37.80
N GLU A 89 15.59 34.33 37.17
CA GLU A 89 15.22 33.93 35.80
C GLU A 89 14.11 32.86 35.75
N GLU A 90 13.63 32.39 36.91
CA GLU A 90 12.73 31.24 37.02
C GLU A 90 11.41 31.48 36.27
N SER A 91 10.90 32.71 36.31
CA SER A 91 9.67 33.09 35.60
C SER A 91 9.84 33.05 34.08
N ILE A 92 10.99 33.49 33.57
CA ILE A 92 11.32 33.45 32.13
C ILE A 92 11.51 31.99 31.70
N ALA A 93 12.28 31.22 32.46
CA ALA A 93 12.51 29.81 32.17
C ALA A 93 11.21 29.00 32.19
N SER A 94 10.33 29.20 33.18
CA SER A 94 9.02 28.54 33.22
C SER A 94 8.13 28.97 32.06
N TYR A 95 8.05 30.26 31.74
CA TYR A 95 7.27 30.71 30.59
C TYR A 95 7.76 30.07 29.28
N LEU A 96 9.07 30.13 29.02
CA LEU A 96 9.66 29.56 27.80
C LEU A 96 9.41 28.05 27.73
N ARG A 97 9.56 27.33 28.84
CA ARG A 97 9.33 25.87 28.89
C ARG A 97 7.86 25.52 28.72
N ASP A 98 7.00 26.06 29.56
CA ASP A 98 5.64 25.55 29.76
C ASP A 98 4.62 26.21 28.83
N LYS A 99 4.86 27.46 28.41
CA LYS A 99 3.92 28.25 27.60
C LYS A 99 4.34 28.38 26.14
N PHE A 100 5.60 28.12 25.82
CA PHE A 100 6.10 28.23 24.45
C PHE A 100 6.64 26.90 23.91
N VAL A 101 7.73 26.39 24.50
CA VAL A 101 8.41 25.19 23.99
C VAL A 101 7.53 23.95 24.09
N ALA A 102 6.89 23.68 25.23
CA ALA A 102 6.05 22.49 25.38
C ALA A 102 4.86 22.45 24.37
N PRO A 103 4.08 23.53 24.15
CA PRO A 103 3.08 23.57 23.09
C PRO A 103 3.66 23.41 21.68
N MET A 104 4.80 24.04 21.38
CA MET A 104 5.47 23.91 20.09
C MET A 104 5.97 22.47 19.87
N ASP A 105 6.56 21.86 20.89
CA ASP A 105 6.98 20.47 20.87
C ASP A 105 5.80 19.56 20.59
N LYS A 106 4.68 19.77 21.30
CA LYS A 106 3.43 19.03 21.10
C LYS A 106 2.95 19.14 19.66
N ALA A 107 2.88 20.36 19.11
CA ALA A 107 2.46 20.61 17.72
C ALA A 107 3.40 19.94 16.70
N ARG A 108 4.69 19.83 17.01
CA ARG A 108 5.73 19.26 16.13
C ARG A 108 5.92 17.75 16.30
N ARG A 109 5.26 17.10 17.27
CA ARG A 109 5.45 15.65 17.49
C ARG A 109 5.06 14.83 16.26
N GLY A 110 4.02 15.22 15.53
CA GLY A 110 3.63 14.56 14.27
C GLY A 110 4.74 14.56 13.23
N ASP A 111 5.42 15.70 13.05
CA ASP A 111 6.55 15.81 12.12
C ASP A 111 7.76 14.98 12.57
N LYS A 112 8.01 14.93 13.88
CA LYS A 112 9.05 14.05 14.44
C LYS A 112 8.73 12.58 14.20
N VAL A 113 7.47 12.16 14.35
CA VAL A 113 7.03 10.79 14.00
C VAL A 113 7.32 10.52 12.53
N LYS A 114 6.91 11.41 11.63
CA LYS A 114 7.20 11.29 10.19
C LYS A 114 8.70 11.11 9.92
N ALA A 115 9.55 11.96 10.50
CA ALA A 115 11.00 11.87 10.32
C ALA A 115 11.57 10.54 10.85
N LEU A 116 11.07 10.06 12.00
CA LEU A 116 11.46 8.77 12.56
C LEU A 116 11.07 7.60 11.62
N VAL A 117 9.91 7.70 10.96
CA VAL A 117 9.41 6.65 10.06
C VAL A 117 10.16 6.63 8.73
N TYR A 118 10.26 7.78 8.04
CA TYR A 118 10.70 7.81 6.63
C TYR A 118 12.18 8.14 6.46
N GLU A 119 12.75 8.96 7.33
CA GLU A 119 14.15 9.42 7.21
C GLU A 119 15.09 8.56 8.06
N GLN A 120 14.78 8.43 9.35
CA GLN A 120 15.65 7.75 10.32
C GLN A 120 15.41 6.24 10.38
N LYS A 121 14.21 5.79 9.99
CA LYS A 121 13.76 4.39 10.09
C LYS A 121 13.90 3.81 11.51
N ASP A 122 13.77 4.68 12.52
CA ASP A 122 13.76 4.31 13.95
C ASP A 122 12.32 4.01 14.37
N TYR A 123 11.83 2.86 13.92
CA TYR A 123 10.44 2.44 14.16
C TYR A 123 10.10 2.33 15.64
N PRO A 124 10.95 1.79 16.54
CA PRO A 124 10.65 1.77 17.97
C PRO A 124 10.34 3.15 18.54
N LYS A 125 11.18 4.16 18.26
CA LYS A 125 10.91 5.54 18.72
C LYS A 125 9.71 6.16 18.01
N ALA A 126 9.49 5.84 16.74
CA ALA A 126 8.30 6.30 16.02
C ALA A 126 7.02 5.81 16.72
N PHE A 127 6.93 4.52 17.05
CA PHE A 127 5.79 3.96 17.76
C PHE A 127 5.65 4.51 19.18
N GLU A 128 6.75 4.70 19.91
CA GLU A 128 6.72 5.32 21.24
C GLU A 128 6.15 6.74 21.20
N LEU A 129 6.72 7.62 20.35
CA LEU A 129 6.26 8.99 20.22
C LEU A 129 4.86 9.07 19.61
N GLY A 130 4.57 8.26 18.60
CA GLY A 130 3.29 8.20 17.93
C GLY A 130 2.16 7.78 18.86
N LYS A 131 2.39 6.83 19.78
CA LYS A 131 1.43 6.49 20.85
C LYS A 131 1.12 7.68 21.75
N GLN A 132 2.13 8.47 22.12
CA GLN A 132 1.91 9.68 22.91
C GLN A 132 1.09 10.73 22.14
N VAL A 133 1.32 10.86 20.84
CA VAL A 133 0.51 11.75 19.99
C VAL A 133 -0.93 11.26 19.91
N LEU A 134 -1.15 9.97 19.67
CA LEU A 134 -2.49 9.38 19.55
C LEU A 134 -3.24 9.29 20.89
N ALA A 135 -2.55 9.31 22.02
CA ALA A 135 -3.19 9.45 23.32
C ALA A 135 -3.84 10.83 23.50
N ASP A 136 -3.19 11.89 23.00
CA ASP A 136 -3.71 13.26 23.02
C ASP A 136 -4.68 13.54 21.87
N GLU A 137 -4.42 12.94 20.71
CA GLU A 137 -5.15 13.17 19.46
C GLU A 137 -5.46 11.82 18.77
N PRO A 138 -6.46 11.06 19.26
CA PRO A 138 -6.74 9.69 18.79
C PRO A 138 -7.08 9.57 17.30
N GLU A 139 -7.46 10.68 16.68
CA GLU A 139 -7.79 10.75 15.26
C GLU A 139 -6.82 11.60 14.44
N ASN A 140 -5.58 11.75 14.93
CA ASN A 140 -4.50 12.33 14.15
C ASN A 140 -4.18 11.40 12.97
N LEU A 141 -4.87 11.64 11.86
CA LEU A 141 -4.87 10.78 10.67
C LEU A 141 -3.46 10.62 10.08
N ARG A 142 -2.67 11.69 10.10
CA ARG A 142 -1.28 11.68 9.65
C ARG A 142 -0.46 10.64 10.41
N VAL A 143 -0.48 10.71 11.75
CA VAL A 143 0.28 9.78 12.61
C VAL A 143 -0.24 8.36 12.49
N LEU A 144 -1.56 8.16 12.36
CA LEU A 144 -2.13 6.83 12.11
C LEU A 144 -1.59 6.20 10.82
N ILE A 145 -1.51 6.99 9.73
CA ILE A 145 -0.96 6.54 8.45
C ILE A 145 0.54 6.25 8.57
N ASP A 146 1.31 7.16 9.18
CA ASP A 146 2.77 7.02 9.30
C ASP A 146 3.14 5.77 10.13
N LEU A 147 2.45 5.52 11.26
CA LEU A 147 2.68 4.33 12.09
C LEU A 147 2.19 3.03 11.42
N ALA A 148 1.08 3.08 10.68
CA ALA A 148 0.65 1.94 9.89
C ALA A 148 1.71 1.57 8.85
N TYR A 149 2.25 2.56 8.13
CA TYR A 149 3.35 2.33 7.19
C TYR A 149 4.57 1.72 7.89
N ALA A 150 4.98 2.27 9.04
CA ALA A 150 6.13 1.80 9.80
C ALA A 150 6.03 0.33 10.24
N GLY A 151 4.81 -0.17 10.46
CA GLY A 151 4.58 -1.56 10.85
C GLY A 151 5.10 -2.58 9.85
N TYR A 152 4.96 -2.34 8.55
CA TYR A 152 5.40 -3.28 7.52
C TYR A 152 6.93 -3.49 7.49
N PRO A 153 7.79 -2.47 7.31
CA PRO A 153 9.23 -2.68 7.34
C PRO A 153 9.72 -3.13 8.73
N ALA A 154 9.06 -2.74 9.82
CA ALA A 154 9.40 -3.24 11.15
C ALA A 154 9.15 -4.74 11.32
N SER A 155 8.05 -5.26 10.74
CA SER A 155 7.67 -6.68 10.85
C SER A 155 8.69 -7.61 10.18
N THR A 156 9.51 -7.11 9.26
CA THR A 156 10.61 -7.89 8.66
C THR A 156 11.70 -8.27 9.66
N LYS A 157 11.78 -7.58 10.81
CA LYS A 157 12.76 -7.83 11.87
C LYS A 157 12.13 -8.44 13.10
N ALA A 158 10.95 -7.96 13.50
CA ALA A 158 10.22 -8.45 14.67
C ALA A 158 8.74 -8.07 14.61
N ASP A 159 7.88 -8.93 15.17
CA ASP A 159 6.43 -8.73 15.19
C ASP A 159 5.92 -7.76 16.26
N THR A 160 6.83 -7.13 17.02
CA THR A 160 6.55 -6.31 18.21
C THR A 160 5.48 -5.24 17.98
N PHE A 161 5.43 -4.66 16.77
CA PHE A 161 4.54 -3.55 16.45
C PHE A 161 3.36 -3.93 15.55
N ASN A 162 3.22 -5.21 15.18
CA ASN A 162 2.24 -5.62 14.16
C ASN A 162 0.80 -5.34 14.60
N ALA A 163 0.46 -5.62 15.87
CA ALA A 163 -0.89 -5.41 16.40
C ALA A 163 -1.28 -3.91 16.43
N ASP A 164 -0.35 -3.06 16.84
CA ASP A 164 -0.56 -1.61 16.86
C ASP A 164 -0.69 -1.07 15.43
N ALA A 165 0.21 -1.45 14.54
CA ALA A 165 0.17 -1.06 13.13
C ALA A 165 -1.13 -1.47 12.43
N LEU A 166 -1.61 -2.69 12.68
CA LEU A 166 -2.91 -3.16 12.18
C LEU A 166 -4.07 -2.30 12.68
N THR A 167 -4.05 -1.95 13.97
CA THR A 167 -5.07 -1.10 14.60
C THR A 167 -5.07 0.29 13.97
N TYR A 168 -3.90 0.90 13.82
CA TYR A 168 -3.76 2.22 13.21
C TYR A 168 -4.13 2.22 11.73
N ALA A 169 -3.76 1.18 10.98
CA ALA A 169 -4.11 1.05 9.57
C ALA A 169 -5.62 0.98 9.36
N LYS A 170 -6.32 0.14 10.15
CA LYS A 170 -7.78 0.00 10.09
C LYS A 170 -8.48 1.31 10.45
N LYS A 171 -8.02 2.02 11.49
CA LYS A 171 -8.58 3.33 11.87
C LYS A 171 -8.32 4.40 10.81
N ALA A 172 -7.12 4.44 10.22
CA ALA A 172 -6.79 5.37 9.14
C ALA A 172 -7.68 5.16 7.90
N ILE A 173 -7.88 3.90 7.48
CA ILE A 173 -8.80 3.55 6.39
C ILE A 173 -10.21 4.06 6.70
N GLN A 174 -10.73 3.79 7.91
CA GLN A 174 -12.06 4.23 8.31
C GLN A 174 -12.22 5.75 8.20
N LEU A 175 -11.25 6.53 8.68
CA LEU A 175 -11.29 7.99 8.62
C LEU A 175 -11.21 8.51 7.17
N LEU A 176 -10.35 7.91 6.34
CA LEU A 176 -10.23 8.26 4.92
C LEU A 176 -11.52 7.96 4.15
N GLU A 177 -12.13 6.80 4.40
CA GLU A 177 -13.39 6.38 3.78
C GLU A 177 -14.57 7.24 4.23
N SER A 178 -14.56 7.75 5.47
CA SER A 178 -15.57 8.70 5.96
C SER A 178 -15.40 10.14 5.42
N GLY A 179 -14.45 10.37 4.51
CA GLY A 179 -14.23 11.66 3.86
C GLY A 179 -13.22 12.57 4.57
N ARG A 180 -12.54 12.12 5.64
CA ARG A 180 -11.42 12.88 6.20
C ARG A 180 -10.18 12.77 5.32
N ALA A 181 -9.35 13.80 5.36
CA ALA A 181 -8.06 13.85 4.69
C ALA A 181 -7.03 14.52 5.60
N PRO A 182 -5.75 14.13 5.53
CA PRO A 182 -4.68 14.94 6.09
C PRO A 182 -4.53 16.24 5.27
N GLU A 183 -4.01 17.29 5.89
CA GLU A 183 -3.72 18.55 5.20
C GLU A 183 -2.62 18.35 4.14
N ILE A 184 -1.68 17.45 4.40
CA ILE A 184 -0.54 17.12 3.54
C ILE A 184 -0.51 15.60 3.33
N TRP A 185 -0.41 15.17 2.07
CA TRP A 185 -0.40 13.75 1.69
C TRP A 185 0.98 13.11 1.65
N ASP A 186 2.06 13.89 1.52
CA ASP A 186 3.44 13.39 1.38
C ASP A 186 3.77 12.30 2.43
N PRO A 187 4.45 11.19 2.09
CA PRO A 187 5.02 10.85 0.78
C PRO A 187 4.02 10.27 -0.21
N TYR A 188 2.73 10.21 0.15
CA TYR A 188 1.67 9.77 -0.75
C TYR A 188 1.24 10.91 -1.67
N THR A 189 0.84 10.57 -2.89
CA THR A 189 0.32 11.52 -3.88
C THR A 189 -1.16 11.86 -3.66
N GLY A 190 -1.87 11.07 -2.84
CA GLY A 190 -3.27 11.30 -2.51
C GLY A 190 -3.91 10.14 -1.75
N LYS A 191 -5.25 10.21 -1.65
CA LYS A 191 -6.07 9.23 -0.91
C LYS A 191 -5.91 7.81 -1.41
N ASP A 192 -5.96 7.59 -2.73
CA ASP A 192 -5.91 6.24 -3.31
C ASP A 192 -4.57 5.56 -3.01
N GLU A 193 -3.46 6.29 -3.14
CA GLU A 193 -2.14 5.74 -2.82
C GLU A 193 -2.03 5.43 -1.32
N ALA A 194 -2.49 6.32 -0.44
CA ALA A 194 -2.51 6.07 0.99
C ALA A 194 -3.37 4.83 1.34
N LEU A 195 -4.58 4.72 0.78
CA LEU A 195 -5.44 3.55 0.96
C LEU A 195 -4.79 2.27 0.42
N ALA A 196 -4.10 2.33 -0.71
CA ALA A 196 -3.39 1.19 -1.27
C ALA A 196 -2.31 0.70 -0.29
N TYR A 197 -1.51 1.61 0.26
CA TYR A 197 -0.48 1.28 1.24
C TYR A 197 -1.06 0.73 2.54
N LEU A 198 -2.13 1.33 3.07
CA LEU A 198 -2.76 0.86 4.30
C LEU A 198 -3.35 -0.55 4.13
N ASN A 199 -4.03 -0.80 3.01
CA ASN A 199 -4.53 -2.14 2.69
C ASN A 199 -3.37 -3.13 2.52
N ASN A 200 -2.31 -2.76 1.80
CA ASN A 200 -1.13 -3.63 1.66
C ASN A 200 -0.47 -3.95 3.00
N THR A 201 -0.30 -2.97 3.89
CA THR A 201 0.21 -3.20 5.25
C THR A 201 -0.66 -4.21 5.99
N ILE A 202 -1.99 -4.03 5.99
CA ILE A 202 -2.88 -4.98 6.66
C ILE A 202 -2.73 -6.38 6.06
N GLY A 203 -2.69 -6.48 4.73
CA GLY A 203 -2.44 -7.73 4.02
C GLY A 203 -1.17 -8.42 4.50
N VAL A 204 -0.03 -7.71 4.48
CA VAL A 204 1.26 -8.29 4.89
C VAL A 204 1.24 -8.76 6.34
N LEU A 205 0.78 -7.92 7.26
CA LEU A 205 0.79 -8.24 8.69
C LEU A 205 -0.20 -9.37 9.05
N THR A 206 -1.19 -9.63 8.19
CA THR A 206 -2.21 -10.66 8.39
C THR A 206 -1.87 -11.98 7.69
N LEU A 207 -1.10 -11.93 6.59
CA LEU A 207 -0.80 -13.07 5.73
C LEU A 207 -0.31 -14.32 6.48
N PRO A 208 0.64 -14.23 7.45
CA PRO A 208 1.16 -15.42 8.14
C PRO A 208 0.11 -16.17 8.98
N LYS A 209 -0.97 -15.50 9.39
CA LYS A 209 -1.97 -16.05 10.33
C LYS A 209 -3.33 -16.29 9.68
N ALA A 210 -3.71 -15.45 8.74
CA ALA A 210 -5.01 -15.49 8.08
C ALA A 210 -4.88 -15.11 6.59
N PRO A 211 -4.28 -16.00 5.76
CA PRO A 211 -4.01 -15.70 4.34
C PRO A 211 -5.28 -15.37 3.54
N ALA A 212 -6.41 -16.00 3.86
CA ALA A 212 -7.69 -15.68 3.23
C ALA A 212 -8.23 -14.28 3.60
N GLU A 213 -7.97 -13.79 4.81
CA GLU A 213 -8.30 -12.41 5.19
C GLU A 213 -7.35 -11.43 4.51
N ALA A 214 -6.04 -11.71 4.54
CA ALA A 214 -5.01 -10.90 3.90
C ALA A 214 -5.27 -10.68 2.40
N LEU A 215 -5.73 -11.71 1.70
CA LEU A 215 -6.07 -11.67 0.28
C LEU A 215 -6.99 -10.49 -0.06
N ARG A 216 -8.04 -10.25 0.74
CA ARG A 216 -9.01 -9.17 0.50
C ARG A 216 -8.36 -7.80 0.52
N TYR A 217 -7.42 -7.61 1.44
CA TYR A 217 -6.68 -6.36 1.57
C TYR A 217 -5.68 -6.20 0.42
N PHE A 218 -4.99 -7.26 0.01
CA PHE A 218 -4.09 -7.18 -1.15
C PHE A 218 -4.82 -6.90 -2.47
N LEU A 219 -5.99 -7.52 -2.69
CA LEU A 219 -6.81 -7.24 -3.87
C LEU A 219 -7.25 -5.77 -3.92
N LYS A 220 -7.68 -5.20 -2.78
CA LYS A 220 -7.98 -3.77 -2.69
C LYS A 220 -6.75 -2.91 -3.00
N ALA A 221 -5.60 -3.25 -2.43
CA ALA A 221 -4.35 -2.51 -2.66
C ALA A 221 -3.94 -2.53 -4.14
N GLY A 222 -4.06 -3.67 -4.83
CA GLY A 222 -3.74 -3.80 -6.25
C GLY A 222 -4.73 -3.14 -7.21
N GLN A 223 -5.94 -2.80 -6.75
CA GLN A 223 -6.97 -2.12 -7.55
C GLN A 223 -6.85 -0.60 -7.52
N LEU A 224 -6.37 -0.04 -6.41
CA LEU A 224 -6.22 1.40 -6.21
C LEU A 224 -5.08 1.99 -7.04
N GLU A 225 -5.22 3.25 -7.47
CA GLU A 225 -4.16 3.95 -8.20
C GLU A 225 -2.99 4.28 -7.28
N GLY A 226 -1.76 4.13 -7.79
CA GLY A 226 -0.54 4.42 -7.05
C GLY A 226 0.63 3.51 -7.40
N LYS A 227 1.72 3.62 -6.64
CA LYS A 227 2.94 2.83 -6.85
C LYS A 227 2.71 1.33 -6.71
N LEU A 228 1.87 0.91 -5.76
CA LEU A 228 1.62 -0.51 -5.48
C LEU A 228 0.93 -1.26 -6.61
N LYS A 229 0.14 -0.57 -7.45
CA LYS A 229 -0.46 -1.14 -8.67
C LYS A 229 0.59 -1.58 -9.69
N LYS A 230 1.80 -1.00 -9.62
CA LYS A 230 2.97 -1.32 -10.45
C LYS A 230 4.05 -2.08 -9.68
N ASP A 231 3.79 -2.46 -8.44
CA ASP A 231 4.75 -3.19 -7.61
C ASP A 231 4.55 -4.69 -7.79
N ALA A 232 5.61 -5.38 -8.21
CA ALA A 232 5.61 -6.84 -8.38
C ALA A 232 5.30 -7.57 -7.06
N ILE A 233 5.74 -7.02 -5.91
CA ILE A 233 5.54 -7.65 -4.60
C ILE A 233 4.07 -7.72 -4.24
N THR A 234 3.29 -6.68 -4.55
CA THR A 234 1.83 -6.69 -4.35
C THR A 234 1.19 -7.92 -4.97
N TYR A 235 1.54 -8.23 -6.22
CA TYR A 235 0.96 -9.37 -6.94
C TYR A 235 1.56 -10.72 -6.51
N GLY A 236 2.84 -10.75 -6.11
CA GLY A 236 3.43 -11.92 -5.45
C GLY A 236 2.66 -12.29 -4.19
N ASN A 237 2.41 -11.32 -3.31
CA ASN A 237 1.64 -11.50 -2.09
C ASN A 237 0.18 -11.93 -2.36
N ILE A 238 -0.45 -11.46 -3.44
CA ILE A 238 -1.77 -11.95 -3.87
C ILE A 238 -1.69 -13.43 -4.23
N GLY A 239 -0.68 -13.85 -5.00
CA GLY A 239 -0.45 -15.25 -5.35
C GLY A 239 -0.23 -16.14 -4.12
N ASP A 240 0.60 -15.68 -3.19
CA ASP A 240 0.87 -16.38 -1.93
C ASP A 240 -0.41 -16.48 -1.07
N ALA A 241 -1.17 -15.40 -0.94
CA ALA A 241 -2.43 -15.39 -0.19
C ALA A 241 -3.50 -16.33 -0.78
N TYR A 242 -3.60 -16.42 -2.11
CA TYR A 242 -4.46 -17.41 -2.76
C TYR A 242 -3.99 -18.84 -2.50
N THR A 243 -2.68 -19.08 -2.56
CA THR A 243 -2.04 -20.39 -2.37
C THR A 243 -2.26 -20.89 -0.94
N ASP A 244 -1.89 -20.09 0.06
CA ASP A 244 -1.91 -20.48 1.47
C ASP A 244 -3.32 -20.36 2.10
N GLY A 245 -4.23 -19.63 1.46
CA GLY A 245 -5.61 -19.47 1.90
C GLY A 245 -6.58 -20.42 1.18
N PRO A 246 -7.36 -19.92 0.20
CA PRO A 246 -8.43 -20.67 -0.43
C PRO A 246 -7.95 -21.94 -1.16
N PHE A 247 -6.79 -21.92 -1.81
CA PHE A 247 -6.27 -23.10 -2.51
C PHE A 247 -5.93 -24.22 -1.52
N LYS A 248 -5.16 -23.91 -0.47
CA LYS A 248 -4.82 -24.89 0.57
C LYS A 248 -6.09 -25.50 1.18
N ARG A 249 -7.05 -24.67 1.59
CA ARG A 249 -8.31 -25.15 2.18
C ARG A 249 -9.09 -26.08 1.24
N LEU A 250 -9.30 -25.65 0.00
CA LEU A 250 -10.08 -26.43 -0.98
C LEU A 250 -9.37 -27.71 -1.41
N SER A 251 -8.03 -27.69 -1.54
CA SER A 251 -7.25 -28.87 -1.87
C SER A 251 -7.22 -29.89 -0.72
N ASP A 252 -7.09 -29.45 0.53
CA ASP A 252 -7.22 -30.31 1.72
C ASP A 252 -8.60 -30.97 1.77
N GLU A 253 -9.67 -30.19 1.53
CA GLU A 253 -11.04 -30.69 1.49
C GLU A 253 -11.27 -31.68 0.35
N TYR A 254 -10.80 -31.36 -0.87
CA TYR A 254 -10.87 -32.25 -2.02
C TYR A 254 -10.17 -33.58 -1.72
N ASN A 255 -8.96 -33.51 -1.15
CA ASN A 255 -8.19 -34.70 -0.80
C ASN A 255 -8.90 -35.54 0.25
N ARG A 256 -9.45 -34.91 1.29
CA ARG A 256 -10.20 -35.61 2.34
C ARG A 256 -11.45 -36.32 1.80
N LEU A 257 -12.15 -35.68 0.86
CA LEU A 257 -13.44 -36.17 0.38
C LEU A 257 -13.34 -37.13 -0.81
N TYR A 258 -12.39 -36.93 -1.72
CA TYR A 258 -12.40 -37.56 -3.05
C TYR A 258 -11.09 -38.28 -3.42
N LYS A 259 -10.01 -38.12 -2.65
CA LYS A 259 -8.74 -38.80 -2.96
C LYS A 259 -8.93 -40.32 -2.94
N ASP A 260 -8.38 -40.98 -3.96
CA ASP A 260 -8.43 -42.42 -4.15
C ASP A 260 -9.87 -43.01 -4.23
N LYS A 261 -10.86 -42.17 -4.57
CA LYS A 261 -12.24 -42.57 -4.86
C LYS A 261 -12.56 -42.39 -6.34
N ASP A 262 -13.65 -43.03 -6.77
CA ASP A 262 -14.19 -42.84 -8.12
C ASP A 262 -14.68 -41.39 -8.31
N GLU A 263 -14.58 -40.92 -9.55
CA GLU A 263 -14.96 -39.57 -9.94
C GLU A 263 -16.49 -39.43 -9.96
N THR A 264 -17.02 -38.46 -9.21
CA THR A 264 -18.46 -38.14 -9.14
C THR A 264 -18.73 -36.73 -9.69
N PRO A 265 -19.99 -36.37 -9.99
CA PRO A 265 -20.34 -34.98 -10.32
C PRO A 265 -19.86 -33.96 -9.26
N GLU A 266 -19.92 -34.32 -7.99
CA GLU A 266 -19.49 -33.50 -6.87
C GLU A 266 -17.96 -33.37 -6.83
N SER A 267 -17.21 -34.45 -7.10
CA SER A 267 -15.75 -34.37 -7.18
C SER A 267 -15.31 -33.49 -8.35
N LYS A 268 -15.98 -33.61 -9.51
CA LYS A 268 -15.73 -32.72 -10.66
C LYS A 268 -16.00 -31.25 -10.32
N LEU A 269 -17.11 -30.99 -9.61
CA LEU A 269 -17.49 -29.63 -9.21
C LEU A 269 -16.47 -29.04 -8.22
N ALA A 270 -16.03 -29.83 -7.24
CA ALA A 270 -15.01 -29.44 -6.29
C ALA A 270 -13.66 -29.16 -6.99
N LEU A 271 -13.28 -29.98 -7.97
CA LEU A 271 -12.08 -29.76 -8.77
C LEU A 271 -12.17 -28.48 -9.60
N GLU A 272 -13.32 -28.18 -10.18
CA GLU A 272 -13.50 -26.97 -10.97
C GLU A 272 -13.46 -25.70 -10.10
N ASN A 273 -14.02 -25.75 -8.90
CA ASN A 273 -13.83 -24.68 -7.90
C ASN A 273 -12.35 -24.49 -7.53
N LEU A 274 -11.57 -25.56 -7.41
CA LEU A 274 -10.13 -25.47 -7.18
C LEU A 274 -9.40 -24.85 -8.39
N ASN A 275 -9.79 -25.23 -9.62
CA ASN A 275 -9.22 -24.67 -10.85
C ASN A 275 -9.44 -23.17 -10.95
N GLN A 276 -10.60 -22.65 -10.52
CA GLN A 276 -10.84 -21.20 -10.49
C GLN A 276 -9.84 -20.46 -9.60
N VAL A 277 -9.47 -21.04 -8.45
CA VAL A 277 -8.45 -20.46 -7.57
C VAL A 277 -7.07 -20.54 -8.21
N ILE A 278 -6.72 -21.67 -8.84
CA ILE A 278 -5.47 -21.83 -9.58
C ILE A 278 -5.35 -20.78 -10.68
N ASP A 279 -6.44 -20.49 -11.41
CA ASP A 279 -6.45 -19.47 -12.45
C ASP A 279 -6.18 -18.05 -11.88
N ARG A 280 -6.55 -17.79 -10.62
CA ARG A 280 -6.19 -16.54 -9.91
C ARG A 280 -4.73 -16.50 -9.48
N ILE A 281 -4.19 -17.62 -9.01
CA ILE A 281 -2.77 -17.74 -8.67
C ILE A 281 -1.90 -17.50 -9.93
N ILE A 282 -2.30 -18.08 -11.07
CA ILE A 282 -1.64 -17.89 -12.36
C ILE A 282 -1.66 -16.41 -12.78
N ASP A 283 -2.82 -15.73 -12.71
CA ASP A 283 -2.92 -14.30 -13.03
C ASP A 283 -2.02 -13.46 -12.11
N ALA A 284 -2.06 -13.71 -10.80
CA ALA A 284 -1.27 -12.96 -9.82
C ALA A 284 0.24 -13.12 -10.05
N TYR A 285 0.77 -14.34 -10.18
CA TYR A 285 2.19 -14.55 -10.44
C TYR A 285 2.60 -14.08 -11.85
N ALA A 286 1.74 -14.15 -12.86
CA ALA A 286 2.02 -13.56 -14.17
C ALA A 286 2.23 -12.04 -14.06
N ARG A 287 1.39 -11.33 -13.29
CA ARG A 287 1.57 -9.90 -13.00
C ARG A 287 2.86 -9.63 -12.23
N ALA A 288 3.15 -10.44 -11.21
CA ALA A 288 4.38 -10.32 -10.43
C ALA A 288 5.64 -10.47 -11.31
N VAL A 289 5.66 -11.48 -12.20
CA VAL A 289 6.76 -11.72 -13.15
C VAL A 289 6.86 -10.59 -14.18
N ALA A 290 5.73 -10.09 -14.69
CA ALA A 290 5.69 -8.98 -15.66
C ALA A 290 6.24 -7.67 -15.09
N LEU A 291 6.02 -7.40 -13.80
CA LEU A 291 6.45 -6.18 -13.12
C LEU A 291 7.81 -6.30 -12.41
N SER A 292 8.37 -7.51 -12.33
CA SER A 292 9.62 -7.75 -11.60
C SER A 292 10.78 -6.94 -12.18
N GLY A 293 11.49 -6.23 -11.31
CA GLY A 293 12.71 -5.49 -11.64
C GLY A 293 13.90 -6.41 -11.99
N THR A 294 15.04 -5.77 -12.25
CA THR A 294 16.29 -6.43 -12.66
C THR A 294 17.37 -6.47 -11.58
N ASP A 295 17.11 -5.92 -10.39
CA ASP A 295 18.01 -6.06 -9.24
C ASP A 295 18.01 -7.50 -8.72
N ALA A 296 19.10 -7.89 -8.03
CA ALA A 296 19.29 -9.26 -7.58
C ALA A 296 18.14 -9.80 -6.71
N ALA A 297 17.57 -8.96 -5.83
CA ALA A 297 16.46 -9.37 -4.98
C ALA A 297 15.18 -9.59 -5.78
N SER A 298 14.90 -8.72 -6.75
CA SER A 298 13.78 -8.88 -7.68
C SER A 298 13.95 -10.10 -8.59
N LEU A 299 15.15 -10.38 -9.10
CA LEU A 299 15.43 -11.56 -9.92
C LEU A 299 15.24 -12.87 -9.13
N ALA A 300 15.67 -12.90 -7.87
CA ALA A 300 15.48 -14.07 -7.02
C ALA A 300 13.99 -14.39 -6.82
N ARG A 301 13.18 -13.38 -6.48
CA ARG A 301 11.72 -13.54 -6.34
C ARG A 301 11.05 -13.89 -7.67
N LYS A 302 11.43 -13.20 -8.75
CA LYS A 302 10.93 -13.46 -10.10
C LYS A 302 11.12 -14.92 -10.49
N LYS A 303 12.26 -15.52 -10.16
CA LYS A 303 12.52 -16.93 -10.43
C LYS A 303 11.52 -17.83 -9.69
N VAL A 304 11.32 -17.61 -8.39
CA VAL A 304 10.35 -18.39 -7.58
C VAL A 304 8.93 -18.28 -8.15
N TRP A 305 8.50 -17.06 -8.48
CA TRP A 305 7.18 -16.83 -9.08
C TRP A 305 7.06 -17.46 -10.46
N MET A 306 8.09 -17.37 -11.30
CA MET A 306 8.10 -17.95 -12.65
C MET A 306 8.08 -19.48 -12.62
N ASP A 307 8.82 -20.11 -11.71
CA ASP A 307 8.83 -21.57 -11.56
C ASP A 307 7.45 -22.08 -11.15
N THR A 308 6.82 -21.42 -10.18
CA THR A 308 5.46 -21.74 -9.71
C THR A 308 4.42 -21.50 -10.80
N LEU A 309 4.47 -20.34 -11.45
CA LEU A 309 3.60 -19.98 -12.57
C LEU A 309 3.70 -20.99 -13.71
N THR A 310 4.91 -21.42 -14.09
CA THR A 310 5.12 -22.40 -15.16
C THR A 310 4.49 -23.74 -14.82
N GLY A 311 4.68 -24.23 -13.59
CA GLY A 311 4.08 -25.48 -13.12
C GLY A 311 2.55 -25.45 -13.18
N LEU A 312 1.94 -24.39 -12.62
CA LEU A 312 0.49 -24.22 -12.61
C LEU A 312 -0.08 -24.02 -14.02
N TYR A 313 0.61 -23.25 -14.87
CA TYR A 313 0.21 -23.05 -16.25
C TYR A 313 0.20 -24.36 -17.03
N LYS A 314 1.27 -25.15 -16.95
CA LYS A 314 1.35 -26.48 -17.58
C LYS A 314 0.24 -27.40 -17.10
N PHE A 315 -0.02 -27.42 -15.80
CA PHE A 315 -1.13 -28.18 -15.22
C PHE A 315 -2.48 -27.81 -15.87
N ARG A 316 -2.74 -26.52 -16.08
CA ARG A 316 -3.96 -26.03 -16.73
C ARG A 316 -3.98 -26.21 -18.26
N ASN A 317 -2.82 -26.39 -18.89
CA ASN A 317 -2.64 -26.34 -20.34
C ASN A 317 -2.02 -27.63 -20.91
N LYS A 318 -2.44 -28.80 -20.44
CA LYS A 318 -2.04 -30.12 -20.99
C LYS A 318 -0.52 -30.30 -21.05
N ASP A 319 0.16 -29.94 -19.96
CA ASP A 319 1.62 -29.99 -19.82
C ASP A 319 2.41 -29.08 -20.79
N SER A 320 1.75 -28.13 -21.44
CA SER A 320 2.35 -27.15 -22.36
C SER A 320 2.53 -25.77 -21.72
N ASP A 321 3.65 -25.11 -22.03
CA ASP A 321 3.97 -23.72 -21.66
C ASP A 321 3.95 -22.76 -22.85
N ALA A 322 3.54 -23.22 -24.05
CA ALA A 322 3.65 -22.44 -25.29
C ALA A 322 2.92 -21.08 -25.25
N GLY A 323 1.82 -20.96 -24.49
CA GLY A 323 1.07 -19.71 -24.35
C GLY A 323 1.49 -18.84 -23.15
N LEU A 324 2.41 -19.31 -22.31
CA LEU A 324 2.80 -18.61 -21.08
C LEU A 324 3.44 -17.23 -21.36
N PRO A 325 4.34 -17.06 -22.36
CA PRO A 325 4.88 -15.73 -22.68
C PRO A 325 3.79 -14.73 -23.09
N ALA A 326 2.79 -15.18 -23.87
CA ALA A 326 1.67 -14.34 -24.28
C ALA A 326 0.76 -13.96 -23.10
N LEU A 327 0.56 -14.87 -22.15
CA LEU A 327 -0.14 -14.57 -20.90
C LEU A 327 0.56 -13.45 -20.13
N ILE A 328 1.87 -13.60 -19.87
CA ILE A 328 2.66 -12.62 -19.10
C ILE A 328 2.63 -11.26 -19.80
N ALA A 329 2.73 -11.22 -21.13
CA ALA A 329 2.69 -9.97 -21.89
C ALA A 329 1.32 -9.26 -21.82
N ALA A 330 0.22 -10.01 -21.73
CA ALA A 330 -1.14 -9.46 -21.78
C ALA A 330 -1.80 -9.22 -20.41
N VAL A 331 -1.26 -9.80 -19.32
CA VAL A 331 -1.93 -9.83 -18.01
C VAL A 331 -2.18 -8.44 -17.43
N MET A 332 -1.24 -7.51 -17.60
CA MET A 332 -1.36 -6.14 -17.08
C MET A 332 -2.41 -5.30 -17.80
N SER A 333 -2.81 -5.70 -19.01
CA SER A 333 -3.87 -5.03 -19.77
C SER A 333 -5.28 -5.45 -19.31
N LYS A 334 -5.38 -6.46 -18.44
CA LYS A 334 -6.64 -6.94 -17.89
C LYS A 334 -6.82 -6.40 -16.46
N PRO A 335 -8.05 -6.03 -16.05
CA PRO A 335 -8.34 -5.74 -14.64
C PRO A 335 -7.92 -6.88 -13.73
N LEU A 336 -7.46 -6.58 -12.52
CA LEU A 336 -7.18 -7.60 -11.51
C LEU A 336 -8.47 -8.36 -11.19
N PRO A 337 -8.50 -9.70 -11.37
CA PRO A 337 -9.73 -10.45 -11.17
C PRO A 337 -10.11 -10.50 -9.67
N PRO A 338 -11.41 -10.45 -9.35
CA PRO A 338 -11.88 -10.59 -7.98
C PRO A 338 -11.70 -12.03 -7.48
N GLU A 339 -11.94 -12.25 -6.18
CA GLU A 339 -12.06 -13.59 -5.61
C GLU A 339 -13.06 -14.43 -6.42
N PRO A 340 -12.75 -15.72 -6.69
CA PRO A 340 -13.64 -16.57 -7.46
C PRO A 340 -14.91 -16.87 -6.67
N THR A 341 -16.06 -16.73 -7.31
CA THR A 341 -17.34 -17.18 -6.76
C THR A 341 -17.48 -18.69 -6.98
N PRO A 342 -17.66 -19.50 -5.92
CA PRO A 342 -17.82 -20.93 -6.08
C PRO A 342 -18.99 -21.28 -7.00
N ILE A 343 -18.75 -22.16 -7.96
CA ILE A 343 -19.80 -22.70 -8.81
C ILE A 343 -20.55 -23.83 -8.09
N THR A 344 -21.86 -23.87 -8.33
CA THR A 344 -22.77 -24.86 -7.75
C THR A 344 -23.25 -25.90 -8.75
N THR A 345 -22.96 -25.70 -10.03
CA THR A 345 -23.30 -26.61 -11.13
C THR A 345 -22.12 -26.72 -12.09
N LEU A 346 -21.91 -27.91 -12.65
CA LEU A 346 -20.91 -28.10 -13.71
C LEU A 346 -21.29 -27.29 -14.95
N PRO A 347 -20.32 -26.71 -15.68
CA PRO A 347 -20.59 -26.08 -16.96
C PRO A 347 -21.21 -27.10 -17.91
N THR A 348 -22.42 -26.84 -18.40
CA THR A 348 -23.06 -27.69 -19.41
C THR A 348 -22.23 -27.58 -20.68
N THR A 349 -21.55 -28.65 -21.08
CA THR A 349 -20.94 -28.73 -22.41
C THR A 349 -22.07 -28.57 -23.42
N ALA A 350 -22.08 -27.46 -24.16
CA ALA A 350 -23.02 -27.25 -25.24
C ALA A 350 -22.93 -28.47 -26.18
N PRO A 351 -24.06 -29.11 -26.56
CA PRO A 351 -24.04 -30.22 -27.48
C PRO A 351 -23.32 -29.79 -28.75
N ALA A 352 -22.28 -30.52 -29.15
CA ALA A 352 -21.65 -30.31 -30.43
C ALA A 352 -22.74 -30.46 -31.51
N THR A 353 -23.10 -29.36 -32.17
CA THR A 353 -23.95 -29.40 -33.35
C THR A 353 -23.21 -30.18 -34.42
N THR A 354 -23.54 -31.46 -34.54
CA THR A 354 -23.21 -32.29 -35.69
C THR A 354 -23.88 -31.69 -36.92
N THR A 355 -23.18 -30.80 -37.60
CA THR A 355 -23.51 -30.43 -38.98
C THR A 355 -23.10 -31.61 -39.87
N THR A 356 -24.07 -32.43 -40.23
CA THR A 356 -23.93 -33.44 -41.29
C THR A 356 -23.52 -32.73 -42.59
N PRO A 357 -22.43 -33.12 -43.26
CA PRO A 357 -22.09 -32.54 -44.55
C PRO A 357 -23.07 -33.07 -45.60
N VAL A 358 -23.87 -32.18 -46.19
CA VAL A 358 -24.62 -32.48 -47.41
C VAL A 358 -23.62 -32.50 -48.56
N SER A 359 -23.31 -33.72 -49.00
CA SER A 359 -22.64 -34.00 -50.27
C SER A 359 -23.57 -33.61 -51.42
N GLY A 360 -23.16 -32.65 -52.23
CA GLY A 360 -23.80 -32.26 -53.48
C GLY A 360 -22.74 -31.89 -54.50
N ALA A 361 -22.29 -32.88 -55.27
CA ALA A 361 -21.42 -32.71 -56.41
C ALA A 361 -22.20 -32.20 -57.62
N ALA A 362 -21.71 -31.14 -58.28
CA ALA A 362 -22.01 -30.86 -59.68
C ALA A 362 -20.81 -30.17 -60.33
N THR A 363 -20.29 -30.85 -61.35
CA THR A 363 -19.21 -30.52 -62.27
C THR A 363 -19.61 -29.40 -63.25
N GLY A 364 -18.67 -28.51 -63.59
CA GLY A 364 -18.85 -27.55 -64.70
C GLY A 364 -17.58 -26.73 -64.97
N SER A 365 -16.84 -27.15 -65.99
CA SER A 365 -15.65 -26.49 -66.56
C SER A 365 -16.07 -25.38 -67.55
N GLY A 366 -15.34 -24.25 -67.58
CA GLY A 366 -15.49 -23.23 -68.62
C GLY A 366 -14.66 -21.96 -68.39
N ASN A 367 -13.55 -21.84 -69.13
CA ASN A 367 -12.74 -20.63 -69.30
C ASN A 367 -13.55 -19.48 -69.95
N GLY A 368 -13.30 -18.22 -69.54
CA GLY A 368 -13.73 -17.02 -70.26
C GLY A 368 -13.43 -15.73 -69.51
N ALA A 369 -12.76 -14.79 -70.18
CA ALA A 369 -12.12 -13.62 -69.62
C ALA A 369 -13.06 -12.47 -69.18
N ALA A 370 -12.56 -11.72 -68.19
CA ALA A 370 -12.68 -10.27 -67.92
C ALA A 370 -13.95 -9.51 -68.37
N ALA A 371 -14.76 -9.12 -67.39
CA ALA A 371 -15.44 -7.82 -67.39
C ALA A 371 -15.68 -7.35 -65.94
N THR A 372 -15.16 -6.17 -65.63
CA THR A 372 -15.33 -5.39 -64.40
C THR A 372 -16.77 -4.93 -64.20
N VAL A 373 -17.42 -5.33 -63.10
CA VAL A 373 -18.55 -4.59 -62.51
C VAL A 373 -18.48 -4.61 -60.96
N LYS A 374 -18.64 -3.41 -60.43
CA LYS A 374 -18.59 -2.92 -59.04
C LYS A 374 -19.59 -3.62 -58.09
N PRO A 375 -19.21 -4.00 -56.86
CA PRO A 375 -20.14 -4.55 -55.88
C PRO A 375 -21.05 -3.48 -55.27
N ALA A 376 -22.36 -3.76 -55.26
CA ALA A 376 -23.36 -3.04 -54.50
C ALA A 376 -23.33 -3.48 -53.02
N THR A 377 -23.12 -2.52 -52.14
CA THR A 377 -23.10 -2.69 -50.69
C THR A 377 -24.53 -2.86 -50.17
N SER A 378 -24.87 -4.03 -49.65
CA SER A 378 -26.08 -4.27 -48.86
C SER A 378 -25.86 -3.83 -47.42
N THR A 379 -26.71 -2.92 -46.95
CA THR A 379 -26.71 -2.36 -45.59
C THR A 379 -27.58 -3.25 -44.68
N PRO A 380 -27.15 -3.61 -43.46
CA PRO A 380 -28.03 -4.24 -42.48
C PRO A 380 -28.90 -3.19 -41.78
N THR A 381 -30.17 -3.55 -41.58
CA THR A 381 -31.23 -2.83 -40.89
C THR A 381 -30.95 -2.69 -39.38
N THR A 382 -30.99 -1.46 -38.87
CA THR A 382 -30.96 -1.12 -37.44
C THR A 382 -32.39 -0.96 -36.89
N PRO A 383 -32.71 -1.46 -35.68
CA PRO A 383 -34.02 -1.26 -35.05
C PRO A 383 -34.29 0.18 -34.59
N ALA A 384 -35.58 0.55 -34.59
CA ALA A 384 -36.12 1.86 -34.28
C ALA A 384 -35.75 2.40 -32.89
N VAL A 385 -35.32 3.66 -32.83
CA VAL A 385 -35.15 4.45 -31.61
C VAL A 385 -36.22 5.55 -31.60
N THR A 386 -36.93 5.61 -30.49
CA THR A 386 -37.97 6.57 -30.11
C THR A 386 -37.42 8.01 -30.07
N THR A 387 -38.21 8.94 -30.60
CA THR A 387 -37.94 10.38 -30.70
C THR A 387 -37.99 11.09 -29.34
N ALA A 388 -36.95 11.87 -29.04
CA ALA A 388 -36.92 12.88 -27.98
C ALA A 388 -36.67 14.28 -28.59
N PRO A 389 -37.26 15.36 -28.04
CA PRO A 389 -37.37 16.65 -28.71
C PRO A 389 -36.08 17.49 -28.68
N LYS A 390 -35.95 18.29 -29.74
CA LYS A 390 -34.88 19.23 -30.14
C LYS A 390 -34.58 20.30 -29.07
N PRO A 391 -33.30 20.59 -28.76
CA PRO A 391 -32.94 21.76 -27.96
C PRO A 391 -32.80 23.02 -28.83
N THR A 392 -33.33 24.12 -28.32
CA THR A 392 -33.29 25.47 -28.89
C THR A 392 -31.95 26.13 -28.59
N THR A 393 -31.30 26.67 -29.62
CA THR A 393 -30.04 27.42 -29.54
C THR A 393 -30.26 28.80 -28.93
N THR A 394 -29.54 29.15 -27.88
CA THR A 394 -29.36 30.53 -27.40
C THR A 394 -27.89 30.91 -27.36
N THR A 395 -27.61 32.07 -27.95
CA THR A 395 -26.32 32.76 -28.13
C THR A 395 -25.56 33.02 -26.83
N PRO A 396 -24.21 32.94 -26.80
CA PRO A 396 -23.43 33.18 -25.59
C PRO A 396 -23.30 34.68 -25.31
N THR A 397 -23.69 35.10 -24.11
CA THR A 397 -23.40 36.42 -23.54
C THR A 397 -22.08 36.38 -22.78
N THR A 398 -21.27 37.42 -22.96
CA THR A 398 -19.96 37.68 -22.38
C THR A 398 -19.95 37.57 -20.86
N ALA A 399 -19.06 36.75 -20.30
CA ALA A 399 -18.90 36.55 -18.86
C ALA A 399 -18.16 37.71 -18.20
N VAL A 400 -18.79 38.30 -17.18
CA VAL A 400 -18.21 39.28 -16.26
C VAL A 400 -17.32 38.57 -15.23
N LYS A 401 -16.13 39.12 -15.00
CA LYS A 401 -15.10 38.66 -14.05
C LYS A 401 -15.64 38.63 -12.61
N PRO A 402 -15.47 37.54 -11.83
CA PRO A 402 -15.95 37.47 -10.47
C PRO A 402 -15.12 38.35 -9.52
N LYS A 403 -15.83 39.08 -8.65
CA LYS A 403 -15.28 39.96 -7.60
C LYS A 403 -14.90 39.10 -6.37
N PRO A 404 -13.77 39.35 -5.69
CA PRO A 404 -13.35 38.56 -4.54
C PRO A 404 -14.27 38.77 -3.32
N PRO A 405 -14.38 37.77 -2.43
CA PRO A 405 -15.27 37.81 -1.27
C PRO A 405 -14.84 38.89 -0.26
N LYS A 406 -15.81 39.64 0.24
CA LYS A 406 -15.64 40.60 1.34
C LYS A 406 -15.50 39.83 2.66
N ASN A 407 -14.32 39.90 3.27
CA ASN A 407 -14.08 39.49 4.66
C ASN A 407 -14.84 40.41 5.61
N ASN A 408 -15.90 39.90 6.23
CA ASN A 408 -16.58 40.54 7.36
C ASN A 408 -16.05 39.94 8.67
N HIS A 409 -14.92 40.46 9.16
CA HIS A 409 -14.54 40.31 10.57
C HIS A 409 -14.88 41.61 11.33
N PRO A 410 -15.63 41.54 12.45
CA PRO A 410 -15.85 42.71 13.30
C PRO A 410 -14.55 43.10 14.02
N LYS A 411 -14.14 44.37 13.86
CA LYS A 411 -13.01 44.97 14.59
C LYS A 411 -13.30 44.99 16.11
N PRO A 412 -12.33 44.69 16.97
CA PRO A 412 -12.48 44.88 18.42
C PRO A 412 -12.48 46.37 18.77
N ARG A 413 -13.47 46.76 19.56
CA ARG A 413 -13.63 48.09 20.14
C ARG A 413 -12.57 48.28 21.23
N THR A 414 -11.63 49.21 21.03
CA THR A 414 -10.76 49.73 22.08
C THR A 414 -11.59 50.57 23.05
N ARG A 415 -11.70 50.14 24.31
CA ARG A 415 -12.12 51.00 25.43
C ARG A 415 -10.87 51.68 25.97
N ARG A 416 -10.85 53.02 25.92
CA ARG A 416 -10.02 53.84 26.82
C ARG A 416 -10.53 53.62 28.25
N ASN A 417 -9.60 53.32 29.15
CA ASN A 417 -9.53 53.87 30.50
C ASN A 417 -8.06 53.88 30.90
#